data_AF-A0A227NVB3-F1
#
_entry.id   AF-A0A227NVB3-F1
#
_cell.length_a   1.000
_cell.length_b   1.000
_cell.length_c   1.000
_cell.angle_alpha   90.00
_cell.angle_beta   90.00
_cell.angle_gamma   90.00
#
_symmetry.space_group_name_H-M   'P 1'
#
loop_
_entity.id
_entity.type
_entity.pdbx_description
1 polymer ?
#
loop_
_entity_poly.entity_id
_entity_poly.type
_entity_poly.pdbx_seq_one_letter_code
_entity_poly.pdbx_strand_id
1 'polypeptide(L)'
;MRKIDTISLILLINIVFINISLGQSPIKYKTYNQNNFEKNKIFEEVYNLWNEKIYWVPKSNDSTSYFVDDRNYKGTINYGVIFRSKTYKNFHYIEHLSMCFLKVEISKCTYNPKDNSIAIEGFVSGNDDWGSNVLIKRKKIKNYIDIFIGEKTDTIKVRYLGKIVNKDSIKVSLKNKEIDQTSTILDIFPAFYFKKHSPYRTILGTKQPFKISGKVTKNTLLAFGSVSSYSEIFDLGSMIYDPQKNQQKKVIQKEKPECRPIITANKLIADIEKEKTQKQEITYYTATQKAENYILSRQYAKAKEEYNLLSQNYPILFARDIHNAVRCAILSRDIKAAFVWSEKLALKGIELPYFNAKIFNSLRKNPEWKNFSLKYDSICKLTQSNWNLNLKKGLDDLVNEDQADYGLENRKKPKELYETSERVTGKFIDLLKKEGYPSEEKIGAYIKRDTTLISFPDFNILIIHALQQKPENLAVLNELLHKSISSFEYDSKRSGNNGNEFDSCFHIYKGNLYNSKSCGTRSDVEIRKISFKFSNPNSFIMDYGNFLIEAYNPKNPKVADDYYAENFNLIMKLTDDWEFYDK
;
A
#
# COMPACT_ATOMS: atom_id res chain seq x y z
N MET A 1 -7.79 96.86 -31.70
CA MET A 1 -7.95 95.56 -32.37
C MET A 1 -6.92 94.48 -31.91
N ARG A 2 -6.31 94.56 -30.71
CA ARG A 2 -5.26 93.60 -30.25
C ARG A 2 -5.62 92.78 -28.99
N LYS A 3 -6.77 93.02 -28.35
CA LYS A 3 -7.19 92.36 -27.09
C LYS A 3 -8.17 91.19 -27.27
N ILE A 4 -8.82 91.07 -28.43
CA ILE A 4 -9.82 90.03 -28.70
C ILE A 4 -9.12 88.69 -29.08
N ASP A 5 -7.95 88.76 -29.72
CA ASP A 5 -7.24 87.55 -30.17
C ASP A 5 -6.55 86.78 -29.04
N THR A 6 -6.25 87.46 -27.92
CA THR A 6 -5.54 86.83 -26.78
C THR A 6 -6.45 85.94 -25.95
N ILE A 7 -7.72 86.32 -25.77
CA ILE A 7 -8.70 85.53 -24.98
C ILE A 7 -9.11 84.27 -25.75
N SER A 8 -9.32 84.38 -27.07
CA SER A 8 -9.64 83.24 -27.93
C SER A 8 -8.49 82.22 -27.97
N LEU A 9 -7.23 82.68 -27.97
CA LEU A 9 -6.06 81.80 -27.92
C LEU A 9 -5.94 81.05 -26.59
N ILE A 10 -6.21 81.71 -25.45
CA ILE A 10 -6.18 81.08 -24.12
C ILE A 10 -7.30 80.04 -23.99
N LEU A 11 -8.49 80.29 -24.56
CA LEU A 11 -9.60 79.32 -24.56
C LEU A 11 -9.29 78.10 -25.44
N LEU A 12 -8.69 78.30 -26.61
CA LEU A 12 -8.27 77.21 -27.51
C LEU A 12 -7.17 76.35 -26.90
N ILE A 13 -6.18 76.97 -26.24
CA ILE A 13 -5.13 76.26 -25.52
C ILE A 13 -5.75 75.42 -24.39
N ASN A 14 -6.67 75.96 -23.59
CA ASN A 14 -7.33 75.18 -22.53
C ASN A 14 -8.18 74.02 -23.06
N ILE A 15 -8.90 74.18 -24.18
CA ILE A 15 -9.68 73.09 -24.79
C ILE A 15 -8.76 71.97 -25.33
N VAL A 16 -7.60 72.32 -25.88
CA VAL A 16 -6.62 71.34 -26.36
C VAL A 16 -5.94 70.62 -25.18
N PHE A 17 -5.60 71.33 -24.10
CA PHE A 17 -4.95 70.71 -22.93
C PHE A 17 -5.91 69.86 -22.08
N ILE A 18 -7.20 70.21 -21.96
CA ILE A 18 -8.19 69.39 -21.24
C ILE A 18 -8.42 68.04 -21.94
N ASN A 19 -8.40 68.01 -23.28
CA ASN A 19 -8.53 66.76 -24.04
C ASN A 19 -7.28 65.88 -23.99
N ILE A 20 -6.08 66.46 -23.83
CA ILE A 20 -4.84 65.69 -23.69
C ILE A 20 -4.68 65.12 -22.28
N SER A 21 -5.21 65.77 -21.23
CA SER A 21 -5.14 65.25 -19.85
C SER A 21 -6.18 64.17 -19.51
N LEU A 22 -7.18 63.93 -20.36
CA LEU A 22 -8.20 62.89 -20.19
C LEU A 22 -8.03 61.69 -21.13
N GLY A 23 -6.89 61.60 -21.83
CA GLY A 23 -6.49 60.39 -22.52
C GLY A 23 -6.33 59.26 -21.49
N GLN A 24 -7.40 58.48 -21.28
CA GLN A 24 -7.40 57.34 -20.39
C GLN A 24 -6.24 56.44 -20.81
N SER A 25 -5.20 56.39 -19.99
CA SER A 25 -4.06 55.49 -20.20
C SER A 25 -4.61 54.12 -20.56
N PRO A 26 -4.27 53.55 -21.74
CA PRO A 26 -4.87 52.31 -22.19
C PRO A 26 -4.69 51.27 -21.09
N ILE A 27 -5.80 50.71 -20.62
CA ILE A 27 -5.80 49.73 -19.53
C ILE A 27 -4.87 48.60 -19.94
N LYS A 28 -3.70 48.52 -19.30
CA LYS A 28 -2.70 47.52 -19.63
C LYS A 28 -3.13 46.20 -19.00
N TYR A 29 -3.83 45.38 -19.79
CA TYR A 29 -4.15 44.01 -19.42
C TYR A 29 -2.87 43.24 -19.11
N LYS A 30 -2.89 42.48 -18.02
CA LYS A 30 -1.80 41.54 -17.71
C LYS A 30 -2.11 40.21 -18.38
N THR A 31 -1.11 39.62 -19.02
CA THR A 31 -1.22 38.29 -19.65
C THR A 31 -0.44 37.25 -18.87
N TYR A 32 -0.98 36.05 -18.77
CA TYR A 32 -0.32 34.90 -18.14
C TYR A 32 -0.24 33.74 -19.14
N ASN A 33 0.82 32.93 -19.06
CA ASN A 33 1.06 31.77 -19.92
C ASN A 33 1.03 30.46 -19.10
N GLN A 34 1.10 29.30 -19.76
CA GLN A 34 1.11 27.98 -19.10
C GLN A 34 2.09 27.89 -17.92
N ASN A 35 3.31 28.42 -18.08
CA ASN A 35 4.33 28.35 -17.03
C ASN A 35 3.93 29.11 -15.75
N ASN A 36 3.12 30.17 -15.87
CA ASN A 36 2.55 30.84 -14.69
C ASN A 36 1.58 29.93 -13.94
N PHE A 37 0.78 29.13 -14.65
CA PHE A 37 -0.16 28.17 -14.06
C PHE A 37 0.59 27.01 -13.41
N GLU A 38 1.56 26.41 -14.10
CA GLU A 38 2.38 25.31 -13.54
C GLU A 38 3.08 25.69 -12.23
N LYS A 39 3.61 26.92 -12.14
CA LYS A 39 4.21 27.44 -10.90
C LYS A 39 3.20 27.61 -9.76
N ASN A 40 1.93 27.76 -10.07
CA ASN A 40 0.85 27.93 -9.09
C ASN A 40 -0.08 26.73 -9.00
N LYS A 41 0.34 25.58 -9.55
CA LYS A 41 -0.41 24.35 -9.47
C LYS A 41 -0.40 23.83 -8.03
N ILE A 42 -1.56 23.42 -7.54
CA ILE A 42 -1.76 22.94 -6.18
C ILE A 42 -2.18 21.47 -6.22
N PHE A 43 -1.56 20.67 -5.35
CA PHE A 43 -2.05 19.34 -4.97
C PHE A 43 -2.26 18.35 -6.13
N GLU A 44 -1.18 17.91 -6.76
CA GLU A 44 -1.23 16.76 -7.68
C GLU A 44 -1.66 15.49 -6.95
N GLU A 45 -2.49 14.67 -7.62
CA GLU A 45 -2.88 13.34 -7.14
C GLU A 45 -3.64 13.34 -5.80
N VAL A 46 -4.26 14.46 -5.43
CA VAL A 46 -4.97 14.59 -4.16
C VAL A 46 -6.47 14.51 -4.34
N TYR A 47 -7.02 15.39 -5.17
CA TYR A 47 -8.46 15.61 -5.22
C TYR A 47 -9.11 14.97 -6.44
N ASN A 48 -10.31 14.41 -6.27
CA ASN A 48 -11.21 14.07 -7.37
C ASN A 48 -12.58 14.76 -7.21
N LEU A 49 -13.33 14.88 -8.30
CA LEU A 49 -14.61 15.59 -8.28
C LEU A 49 -15.76 14.64 -7.95
N TRP A 50 -16.42 14.88 -6.83
CA TRP A 50 -17.66 14.21 -6.44
C TRP A 50 -18.88 15.08 -6.71
N ASN A 51 -19.88 14.52 -7.40
CA ASN A 51 -21.15 15.18 -7.67
C ASN A 51 -22.33 14.26 -7.32
N GLU A 52 -23.56 14.79 -7.41
CA GLU A 52 -24.81 14.10 -7.09
C GLU A 52 -25.03 12.78 -7.84
N LYS A 53 -24.35 12.58 -8.97
CA LYS A 53 -24.52 11.40 -9.83
C LYS A 53 -23.70 10.21 -9.37
N ILE A 54 -22.77 10.40 -8.42
CA ILE A 54 -21.96 9.31 -7.90
C ILE A 54 -22.79 8.51 -6.90
N TYR A 55 -22.85 7.19 -7.08
CA TYR A 55 -23.55 6.23 -6.22
C TYR A 55 -23.10 6.24 -4.73
N TRP A 56 -22.08 7.03 -4.40
CA TRP A 56 -21.40 7.11 -3.12
C TRP A 56 -21.89 8.26 -2.23
N VAL A 57 -22.71 9.13 -2.81
CA VAL A 57 -23.39 10.24 -2.16
C VAL A 57 -24.85 9.82 -1.94
N PRO A 58 -25.51 10.20 -0.82
CA PRO A 58 -26.93 9.92 -0.65
C PRO A 58 -27.71 10.54 -1.80
N LYS A 59 -28.98 10.13 -1.97
CA LYS A 59 -29.97 11.00 -2.63
C LYS A 59 -30.23 12.22 -1.73
N SER A 60 -29.24 13.08 -1.57
CA SER A 60 -29.39 14.39 -0.96
C SER A 60 -29.83 15.37 -2.04
N ASN A 61 -30.64 16.36 -1.68
CA ASN A 61 -30.94 17.52 -2.53
C ASN A 61 -29.72 18.45 -2.72
N ASP A 62 -28.52 18.00 -2.34
CA ASP A 62 -27.27 18.72 -2.47
C ASP A 62 -26.67 18.46 -3.86
N SER A 63 -26.89 19.41 -4.77
CA SER A 63 -26.34 19.42 -6.13
C SER A 63 -24.92 19.98 -6.20
N THR A 64 -24.33 20.35 -5.06
CA THR A 64 -22.98 20.92 -4.99
C THR A 64 -21.94 19.87 -5.40
N SER A 65 -21.00 20.28 -6.24
CA SER A 65 -19.83 19.47 -6.57
C SER A 65 -18.70 19.72 -5.58
N TYR A 66 -18.06 18.65 -5.12
CA TYR A 66 -17.02 18.65 -4.09
C TYR A 66 -15.73 18.09 -4.66
N PHE A 67 -14.60 18.71 -4.34
CA PHE A 67 -13.27 18.17 -4.59
C PHE A 67 -12.83 17.42 -3.34
N VAL A 68 -12.71 16.11 -3.42
CA VAL A 68 -12.53 15.21 -2.26
C VAL A 68 -11.14 14.59 -2.27
N ASP A 69 -10.44 14.61 -1.13
CA ASP A 69 -9.17 13.90 -0.94
C ASP A 69 -9.46 12.43 -0.55
N ASP A 70 -9.62 11.58 -1.56
CA ASP A 70 -9.98 10.17 -1.38
C ASP A 70 -8.78 9.21 -1.45
N ARG A 71 -7.54 9.72 -1.37
CA ARG A 71 -6.31 8.90 -1.35
C ARG A 71 -6.29 7.84 -0.25
N ASN A 72 -7.09 8.05 0.79
CA ASN A 72 -7.22 7.16 1.95
C ASN A 72 -8.38 6.17 1.84
N TYR A 73 -9.10 6.14 0.70
CA TYR A 73 -10.17 5.20 0.43
C TYR A 73 -9.66 3.76 0.44
N LYS A 74 -10.32 2.88 1.19
CA LYS A 74 -9.86 1.51 1.41
C LYS A 74 -10.60 0.48 0.55
N GLY A 75 -11.67 0.89 -0.12
CA GLY A 75 -12.62 -0.05 -0.74
C GLY A 75 -13.64 -0.58 0.25
N THR A 76 -14.83 -0.89 -0.26
CA THR A 76 -16.05 -1.14 0.52
C THR A 76 -15.88 -2.29 1.53
N ILE A 77 -15.32 -3.43 1.11
CA ILE A 77 -15.17 -4.59 2.01
C ILE A 77 -14.18 -4.33 3.15
N ASN A 78 -13.21 -3.44 2.94
CA ASN A 78 -12.18 -3.12 3.93
C ASN A 78 -12.69 -2.21 5.05
N TYR A 79 -13.91 -1.69 4.92
CA TYR A 79 -14.64 -1.06 6.03
C TYR A 79 -15.33 -2.07 6.95
N GLY A 80 -15.21 -3.38 6.70
CA GLY A 80 -15.88 -4.43 7.46
C GLY A 80 -17.32 -4.68 6.99
N VAL A 81 -17.65 -4.27 5.77
CA VAL A 81 -18.94 -4.57 5.15
C VAL A 81 -18.94 -6.02 4.69
N ILE A 82 -19.93 -6.76 5.18
CA ILE A 82 -20.16 -8.17 4.87
C ILE A 82 -21.38 -8.26 3.96
N PHE A 83 -21.26 -9.07 2.91
CA PHE A 83 -22.34 -9.35 1.98
C PHE A 83 -22.68 -10.84 2.08
N ARG A 84 -23.97 -11.15 2.18
CA ARG A 84 -24.47 -12.53 2.28
C ARG A 84 -25.64 -12.73 1.32
N SER A 85 -25.57 -13.76 0.50
CA SER A 85 -26.68 -14.12 -0.39
C SER A 85 -27.89 -14.54 0.44
N LYS A 86 -29.04 -13.88 0.24
CA LYS A 86 -30.34 -14.27 0.83
C LYS A 86 -30.89 -15.51 0.12
N THR A 87 -30.54 -15.69 -1.15
CA THR A 87 -31.02 -16.79 -2.00
C THR A 87 -30.05 -17.95 -2.07
N TYR A 88 -28.94 -17.91 -1.32
CA TYR A 88 -27.84 -18.87 -1.37
C TYR A 88 -27.16 -19.04 -2.74
N LYS A 89 -27.51 -18.21 -3.73
CA LYS A 89 -26.81 -18.16 -5.01
C LYS A 89 -25.45 -17.49 -4.87
N ASN A 90 -24.47 -18.00 -5.62
CA ASN A 90 -23.17 -17.36 -5.79
C ASN A 90 -23.32 -15.92 -6.25
N PHE A 91 -22.57 -15.02 -5.63
CA PHE A 91 -22.37 -13.68 -6.14
C PHE A 91 -20.90 -13.30 -5.99
N HIS A 92 -20.42 -12.51 -6.93
CA HIS A 92 -19.09 -11.93 -6.87
C HIS A 92 -19.26 -10.43 -6.70
N TYR A 93 -18.70 -9.91 -5.62
CA TYR A 93 -18.47 -8.47 -5.51
C TYR A 93 -17.04 -8.21 -5.94
N ILE A 94 -16.86 -7.39 -6.96
CA ILE A 94 -15.54 -6.95 -7.42
C ILE A 94 -15.58 -5.43 -7.42
N GLU A 95 -14.67 -4.84 -6.67
CA GLU A 95 -14.44 -3.40 -6.68
C GLU A 95 -13.06 -3.12 -7.27
N HIS A 96 -13.06 -2.29 -8.31
CA HIS A 96 -11.88 -1.75 -8.95
C HIS A 96 -12.06 -0.24 -9.07
N LEU A 97 -11.06 0.53 -8.65
CA LEU A 97 -11.06 1.97 -8.73
C LEU A 97 -9.70 2.42 -9.22
N SER A 98 -9.67 3.17 -10.31
CA SER A 98 -8.48 3.83 -10.84
C SER A 98 -8.83 5.28 -11.18
N MET A 99 -7.83 6.15 -11.09
CA MET A 99 -7.96 7.58 -11.37
C MET A 99 -6.96 7.95 -12.45
N CYS A 100 -7.45 8.57 -13.53
CA CYS A 100 -6.60 9.06 -14.62
C CYS A 100 -6.20 10.51 -14.41
N PHE A 101 -5.20 10.96 -15.15
CA PHE A 101 -4.75 12.36 -15.08
C PHE A 101 -5.47 13.23 -16.11
N LEU A 102 -5.88 14.42 -15.70
CA LEU A 102 -6.24 15.49 -16.63
C LEU A 102 -4.97 16.20 -17.09
N LYS A 103 -4.95 16.64 -18.34
CA LYS A 103 -3.92 17.52 -18.89
C LYS A 103 -4.56 18.83 -19.31
N VAL A 104 -4.07 19.94 -18.77
CA VAL A 104 -4.60 21.28 -19.02
C VAL A 104 -3.56 22.11 -19.78
N GLU A 105 -3.93 22.63 -20.94
CA GLU A 105 -3.13 23.50 -21.81
C GLU A 105 -3.79 24.89 -21.90
N ILE A 106 -3.22 25.90 -21.26
CA ILE A 106 -3.66 27.30 -21.29
C ILE A 106 -3.07 27.97 -22.53
N SER A 107 -3.93 28.37 -23.46
CA SER A 107 -3.54 29.07 -24.69
C SER A 107 -3.56 30.59 -24.51
N LYS A 108 -4.50 31.11 -23.71
CA LYS A 108 -4.66 32.55 -23.48
C LYS A 108 -5.22 32.81 -22.09
N CYS A 109 -4.60 33.75 -21.39
CA CYS A 109 -5.11 34.25 -20.11
C CYS A 109 -4.91 35.77 -20.03
N THR A 110 -6.00 36.52 -19.90
CA THR A 110 -5.99 37.99 -19.78
C THR A 110 -6.65 38.41 -18.47
N TYR A 111 -5.96 39.21 -17.67
CA TYR A 111 -6.45 39.78 -16.41
C TYR A 111 -6.62 41.29 -16.54
N ASN A 112 -7.80 41.77 -16.12
CA ASN A 112 -8.13 43.17 -16.02
C ASN A 112 -8.00 43.64 -14.56
N PRO A 113 -7.00 44.46 -14.22
CA PRO A 113 -6.82 44.95 -12.85
C PRO A 113 -7.93 45.91 -12.41
N LYS A 114 -8.67 46.53 -13.33
CA LYS A 114 -9.69 47.54 -13.00
C LYS A 114 -10.91 46.94 -12.30
N ASP A 115 -11.34 45.76 -12.72
CA ASP A 115 -12.54 45.09 -12.21
C ASP A 115 -12.24 43.71 -11.59
N ASN A 116 -10.95 43.37 -11.50
CA ASN A 116 -10.44 42.08 -11.06
C ASN A 116 -11.00 40.88 -11.86
N SER A 117 -11.34 41.07 -13.14
CA SER A 117 -11.81 39.98 -14.00
C SER A 117 -10.64 39.26 -14.69
N ILE A 118 -10.78 37.95 -14.85
CA ILE A 118 -9.89 37.11 -15.63
C ILE A 118 -10.68 36.38 -16.71
N ALA A 119 -10.09 36.23 -17.89
CA ALA A 119 -10.59 35.36 -18.95
C ALA A 119 -9.48 34.38 -19.34
N ILE A 120 -9.82 33.09 -19.35
CA ILE A 120 -8.91 31.98 -19.58
C ILE A 120 -9.48 31.10 -20.68
N GLU A 121 -8.65 30.79 -21.66
CA GLU A 121 -8.96 29.92 -22.79
C GLU A 121 -7.85 28.87 -22.92
N GLY A 122 -8.22 27.68 -23.34
CA GLY A 122 -7.28 26.58 -23.46
C GLY A 122 -7.91 25.28 -23.93
N PHE A 123 -7.18 24.20 -23.71
CA PHE A 123 -7.61 22.83 -23.96
C PHE A 123 -7.47 22.01 -22.69
N VAL A 124 -8.39 21.10 -22.47
CA VAL A 124 -8.28 20.07 -21.46
C VAL A 124 -8.44 18.71 -22.11
N SER A 125 -7.62 17.76 -21.70
CA SER A 125 -7.75 16.38 -22.09
C SER A 125 -7.69 15.46 -20.89
N GLY A 126 -8.24 14.26 -21.06
CA GLY A 126 -8.18 13.21 -20.07
C GLY A 126 -8.51 11.89 -20.72
N ASN A 127 -8.03 10.81 -20.11
CA ASN A 127 -8.32 9.48 -20.60
C ASN A 127 -9.79 9.11 -20.28
N ASP A 128 -10.58 8.85 -21.33
CA ASP A 128 -11.97 8.37 -21.28
C ASP A 128 -12.05 6.84 -21.10
N ASP A 129 -10.94 6.10 -21.14
CA ASP A 129 -10.90 4.65 -20.90
C ASP A 129 -11.02 4.33 -19.40
N TRP A 130 -12.10 4.86 -18.83
CA TRP A 130 -12.59 4.52 -17.52
C TRP A 130 -12.76 3.02 -17.39
N GLY A 131 -12.06 2.41 -16.44
CA GLY A 131 -12.59 2.16 -15.08
C GLY A 131 -13.92 1.41 -14.92
N SER A 132 -14.79 1.32 -15.94
CA SER A 132 -15.78 0.27 -15.97
C SER A 132 -15.00 -1.03 -16.08
N ASN A 133 -15.17 -1.92 -15.09
CA ASN A 133 -14.86 -3.34 -15.17
C ASN A 133 -14.56 -3.73 -16.62
N VAL A 134 -13.30 -3.99 -16.99
CA VAL A 134 -12.99 -4.59 -18.30
C VAL A 134 -13.88 -5.83 -18.54
N LEU A 135 -14.35 -6.42 -17.43
CA LEU A 135 -15.34 -7.49 -17.33
C LEU A 135 -16.82 -7.14 -17.67
N ILE A 136 -17.25 -5.88 -17.70
CA ILE A 136 -18.64 -5.49 -17.96
C ILE A 136 -18.67 -4.33 -18.96
N LYS A 137 -18.68 -4.68 -20.26
CA LYS A 137 -18.92 -3.74 -21.38
C LYS A 137 -20.30 -3.09 -21.24
N ARG A 138 -20.40 -1.99 -20.51
CA ARG A 138 -21.58 -1.11 -20.54
C ARG A 138 -21.41 -0.04 -21.61
N LYS A 139 -22.53 0.45 -22.13
CA LYS A 139 -22.59 1.60 -23.04
C LYS A 139 -21.76 2.75 -22.45
N LYS A 140 -20.78 3.27 -23.19
CA LYS A 140 -19.92 4.39 -22.75
C LYS A 140 -20.82 5.54 -22.28
N ILE A 141 -20.81 5.81 -20.97
CA ILE A 141 -21.51 6.95 -20.39
C ILE A 141 -20.66 8.18 -20.72
N LYS A 142 -21.27 9.23 -21.28
CA LYS A 142 -20.55 10.49 -21.53
C LYS A 142 -20.07 11.07 -20.19
N ASN A 143 -18.77 11.12 -20.01
CA ASN A 143 -18.13 11.81 -18.89
C ASN A 143 -17.90 13.28 -19.25
N TYR A 144 -17.90 14.13 -18.23
CA TYR A 144 -17.71 15.58 -18.37
C TYR A 144 -16.52 16.02 -17.52
N ILE A 145 -15.93 17.14 -17.92
CA ILE A 145 -14.97 17.91 -17.14
C ILE A 145 -15.69 19.17 -16.70
N ASP A 146 -15.79 19.36 -15.40
CA ASP A 146 -16.31 20.57 -14.78
C ASP A 146 -15.14 21.49 -14.41
N ILE A 147 -15.26 22.75 -14.80
CA ILE A 147 -14.24 23.79 -14.61
C ILE A 147 -14.84 24.89 -13.75
N PHE A 148 -14.12 25.27 -12.70
CA PHE A 148 -14.58 26.23 -11.71
C PHE A 148 -13.55 27.34 -11.54
N ILE A 149 -14.00 28.59 -11.53
CA ILE A 149 -13.24 29.73 -11.00
C ILE A 149 -14.00 30.30 -9.81
N GLY A 150 -13.39 30.31 -8.63
CA GLY A 150 -14.02 30.88 -7.44
C GLY A 150 -13.19 30.72 -6.17
N GLU A 151 -13.75 31.13 -5.04
CA GLU A 151 -13.12 30.94 -3.72
C GLU A 151 -13.46 29.56 -3.14
N LYS A 152 -12.44 28.85 -2.64
CA LYS A 152 -12.63 27.54 -2.01
C LYS A 152 -13.26 27.68 -0.62
N THR A 153 -14.13 26.74 -0.28
CA THR A 153 -14.64 26.53 1.07
C THR A 153 -14.28 25.11 1.49
N ASP A 154 -13.35 24.99 2.44
CA ASP A 154 -12.97 23.69 3.00
C ASP A 154 -14.13 23.08 3.78
N THR A 155 -14.26 21.76 3.69
CA THR A 155 -15.32 20.97 4.31
C THR A 155 -14.86 19.52 4.49
N ILE A 156 -15.79 18.68 4.93
CA ILE A 156 -15.63 17.23 4.94
C ILE A 156 -16.75 16.61 4.11
N LYS A 157 -16.44 15.58 3.32
CA LYS A 157 -17.45 14.83 2.59
C LYS A 157 -17.56 13.42 3.14
N VAL A 158 -18.79 13.05 3.45
CA VAL A 158 -19.14 11.73 3.96
C VAL A 158 -19.25 10.75 2.80
N ARG A 159 -18.61 9.59 2.94
CA ARG A 159 -18.74 8.45 2.02
C ARG A 159 -19.77 7.48 2.58
N TYR A 160 -20.87 7.33 1.86
CA TYR A 160 -21.92 6.36 2.20
C TYR A 160 -21.60 5.03 1.55
N LEU A 161 -22.23 3.93 1.96
CA LEU A 161 -22.05 2.64 1.29
C LEU A 161 -22.52 2.70 -0.18
N GLY A 162 -23.68 3.32 -0.40
CA GLY A 162 -24.31 3.42 -1.71
C GLY A 162 -25.05 2.15 -2.11
N LYS A 163 -25.94 2.25 -3.12
CA LYS A 163 -26.69 1.10 -3.64
C LYS A 163 -25.78 0.23 -4.52
N ILE A 164 -24.95 -0.59 -3.88
CA ILE A 164 -23.90 -1.39 -4.53
C ILE A 164 -24.34 -2.82 -4.88
N VAL A 165 -25.34 -3.36 -4.17
CA VAL A 165 -25.89 -4.70 -4.45
C VAL A 165 -27.42 -4.67 -4.37
N ASN A 166 -28.07 -5.62 -5.04
CA ASN A 166 -29.51 -5.79 -4.92
C ASN A 166 -29.86 -6.27 -3.50
N LYS A 167 -30.57 -5.45 -2.73
CA LYS A 167 -31.00 -5.74 -1.35
C LYS A 167 -31.94 -6.94 -1.24
N ASP A 168 -32.65 -7.27 -2.31
CA ASP A 168 -33.59 -8.38 -2.33
C ASP A 168 -32.87 -9.72 -2.40
N SER A 169 -31.72 -9.76 -3.07
CA SER A 169 -30.90 -10.96 -3.19
C SER A 169 -29.71 -11.02 -2.24
N ILE A 170 -29.19 -9.87 -1.78
CA ILE A 170 -27.99 -9.78 -0.93
C ILE A 170 -28.30 -9.01 0.36
N LYS A 171 -28.11 -9.68 1.50
CA LYS A 171 -28.07 -9.07 2.82
C LYS A 171 -26.72 -8.38 3.00
N VAL A 172 -26.74 -7.16 3.53
CA VAL A 172 -25.53 -6.39 3.80
C VAL A 172 -25.48 -6.04 5.28
N SER A 173 -24.35 -6.35 5.91
CA SER A 173 -24.13 -6.06 7.33
C SER A 173 -22.80 -5.39 7.58
N LEU A 174 -22.73 -4.60 8.65
CA LEU A 174 -21.51 -3.96 9.14
C LEU A 174 -21.44 -4.21 10.65
N LYS A 175 -20.30 -4.72 11.14
CA LYS A 175 -20.16 -5.15 12.55
C LYS A 175 -21.30 -6.09 12.99
N ASN A 176 -21.62 -7.07 12.14
CA ASN A 176 -22.68 -8.06 12.33
C ASN A 176 -24.13 -7.52 12.46
N LYS A 177 -24.35 -6.23 12.20
CA LYS A 177 -25.69 -5.63 12.16
C LYS A 177 -26.10 -5.38 10.72
N GLU A 178 -27.34 -5.71 10.36
CA GLU A 178 -27.90 -5.40 9.04
C GLU A 178 -28.00 -3.88 8.88
N ILE A 179 -27.62 -3.38 7.70
CA ILE A 179 -27.49 -1.94 7.47
C ILE A 179 -28.26 -1.47 6.24
N ASP A 180 -28.71 -0.22 6.28
CA ASP A 180 -29.23 0.44 5.10
C ASP A 180 -28.09 0.96 4.22
N GLN A 181 -27.95 0.38 3.04
CA GLN A 181 -26.94 0.77 2.05
C GLN A 181 -26.96 2.26 1.67
N THR A 182 -28.11 2.94 1.73
CA THR A 182 -28.21 4.35 1.30
C THR A 182 -27.86 5.37 2.37
N SER A 183 -27.98 5.01 3.65
CA SER A 183 -27.73 5.92 4.78
C SER A 183 -26.50 5.54 5.61
N THR A 184 -25.93 4.36 5.41
CA THR A 184 -24.76 3.93 6.18
C THR A 184 -23.50 4.65 5.73
N ILE A 185 -22.85 5.33 6.68
CA ILE A 185 -21.58 6.01 6.51
C ILE A 185 -20.44 4.99 6.66
N LEU A 186 -19.53 4.97 5.68
CA LEU A 186 -18.31 4.16 5.71
C LEU A 186 -17.09 4.95 6.15
N ASP A 187 -16.97 6.20 5.68
CA ASP A 187 -15.80 7.04 5.93
C ASP A 187 -16.11 8.53 5.78
N ILE A 188 -15.15 9.38 6.15
CA ILE A 188 -15.22 10.82 6.01
C ILE A 188 -13.89 11.31 5.42
N PHE A 189 -13.97 12.12 4.36
CA PHE A 189 -12.81 12.62 3.64
C PHE A 189 -12.73 14.15 3.73
N PRO A 190 -11.53 14.73 3.85
CA PRO A 190 -11.33 16.16 3.62
C PRO A 190 -11.81 16.52 2.21
N ALA A 191 -12.49 17.65 2.08
CA ALA A 191 -13.01 18.10 0.80
C ALA A 191 -13.06 19.63 0.74
N PHE A 192 -13.35 20.17 -0.44
CA PHE A 192 -13.75 21.57 -0.58
C PHE A 192 -14.76 21.73 -1.71
N TYR A 193 -15.46 22.86 -1.73
CA TYR A 193 -16.37 23.25 -2.81
C TYR A 193 -16.28 24.76 -3.07
N PHE A 194 -16.95 25.24 -4.12
CA PHE A 194 -16.97 26.66 -4.46
C PHE A 194 -18.35 27.29 -4.20
N LYS A 195 -18.45 28.26 -3.28
CA LYS A 195 -19.73 28.92 -2.92
C LYS A 195 -20.18 30.00 -3.91
N LYS A 196 -19.23 30.72 -4.50
CA LYS A 196 -19.45 31.74 -5.54
C LYS A 196 -18.45 31.49 -6.66
N HIS A 197 -18.91 30.90 -7.76
CA HIS A 197 -18.04 30.52 -8.86
C HIS A 197 -18.68 30.73 -10.22
N SER A 198 -17.83 30.84 -11.23
CA SER A 198 -18.21 30.69 -12.63
C SER A 198 -18.01 29.23 -13.02
N PRO A 199 -19.07 28.46 -13.33
CA PRO A 199 -18.93 27.10 -13.83
C PRO A 199 -18.78 27.10 -15.36
N TYR A 200 -17.99 26.17 -15.87
CA TYR A 200 -17.97 25.77 -17.26
C TYR A 200 -17.91 24.25 -17.34
N ARG A 201 -18.54 23.65 -18.36
CA ARG A 201 -18.57 22.21 -18.55
C ARG A 201 -18.22 21.87 -19.99
N THR A 202 -17.32 20.91 -20.15
CA THR A 202 -17.00 20.29 -21.45
C THR A 202 -17.04 18.77 -21.35
N ILE A 203 -17.04 18.08 -22.48
CA ILE A 203 -17.03 16.61 -22.53
C ILE A 203 -15.61 16.13 -22.22
N LEU A 204 -15.45 14.97 -21.57
CA LEU A 204 -14.15 14.33 -21.40
C LEU A 204 -13.68 13.74 -22.74
N GLY A 205 -12.45 14.03 -23.16
CA GLY A 205 -11.90 13.50 -24.41
C GLY A 205 -10.41 13.83 -24.60
N THR A 206 -9.89 13.50 -25.78
CA THR A 206 -8.44 13.60 -26.10
C THR A 206 -7.92 15.03 -26.18
N LYS A 207 -8.75 16.01 -26.56
CA LYS A 207 -8.43 17.44 -26.54
C LYS A 207 -9.70 18.27 -26.72
N GLN A 208 -10.18 18.91 -25.65
CA GLN A 208 -11.43 19.65 -25.65
C GLN A 208 -11.20 21.12 -25.30
N PRO A 209 -11.66 22.07 -26.13
CA PRO A 209 -11.48 23.48 -25.85
C PRO A 209 -12.33 23.88 -24.63
N PHE A 210 -11.84 24.87 -23.90
CA PHE A 210 -12.62 25.53 -22.87
C PHE A 210 -12.38 27.04 -22.87
N LYS A 211 -13.38 27.79 -22.41
CA LYS A 211 -13.31 29.23 -22.19
C LYS A 211 -14.10 29.58 -20.94
N ILE A 212 -13.43 30.18 -19.96
CA ILE A 212 -14.02 30.52 -18.68
C ILE A 212 -13.57 31.91 -18.25
N SER A 213 -14.47 32.66 -17.60
CA SER A 213 -14.16 33.96 -17.05
C SER A 213 -14.82 34.16 -15.69
N GLY A 214 -14.21 34.99 -14.85
CA GLY A 214 -14.69 35.23 -13.50
C GLY A 214 -13.94 36.35 -12.80
N LYS A 215 -14.42 36.75 -11.62
CA LYS A 215 -13.70 37.66 -10.74
C LYS A 215 -12.66 36.89 -9.94
N VAL A 216 -11.51 37.50 -9.72
CA VAL A 216 -10.39 36.92 -8.96
C VAL A 216 -10.15 37.75 -7.72
N THR A 217 -9.90 37.06 -6.61
CA THR A 217 -9.44 37.61 -5.34
C THR A 217 -8.15 36.88 -4.93
N LYS A 218 -7.51 37.32 -3.86
CA LYS A 218 -6.33 36.63 -3.28
C LYS A 218 -6.58 35.16 -2.90
N ASN A 219 -7.85 34.73 -2.81
CA ASN A 219 -8.24 33.36 -2.42
C ASN A 219 -8.90 32.56 -3.56
N THR A 220 -8.87 33.09 -4.79
CA THR A 220 -9.53 32.43 -5.92
C THR A 220 -8.67 31.31 -6.50
N LEU A 221 -9.30 30.16 -6.76
CA LEU A 221 -8.70 29.02 -7.45
C LEU A 221 -9.36 28.82 -8.82
N LEU A 222 -8.61 28.17 -9.72
CA LEU A 222 -9.13 27.52 -10.91
C LEU A 222 -9.01 26.02 -10.70
N ALA A 223 -10.11 25.28 -10.85
CA ALA A 223 -10.11 23.82 -10.69
C ALA A 223 -10.79 23.14 -11.87
N PHE A 224 -10.17 22.09 -12.38
CA PHE A 224 -10.72 21.16 -13.37
C PHE A 224 -10.94 19.84 -12.67
N GLY A 225 -12.15 19.30 -12.75
CA GLY A 225 -12.51 18.06 -12.10
C GLY A 225 -13.32 17.16 -13.01
N SER A 226 -13.09 15.87 -12.90
CA SER A 226 -13.99 14.84 -13.44
C SER A 226 -14.18 13.77 -12.38
N VAL A 227 -15.31 13.07 -12.44
CA VAL A 227 -15.56 11.88 -11.60
C VAL A 227 -14.48 10.82 -11.79
N SER A 228 -13.82 10.88 -12.96
CA SER A 228 -12.86 9.91 -13.45
C SER A 228 -11.40 10.18 -13.20
N SER A 229 -11.08 11.42 -12.83
CA SER A 229 -9.72 11.92 -12.99
C SER A 229 -9.31 12.72 -11.77
N TYR A 230 -8.01 12.66 -11.46
CA TYR A 230 -7.45 13.61 -10.51
C TYR A 230 -7.68 15.03 -11.03
N SER A 231 -8.02 15.90 -10.10
CA SER A 231 -8.33 17.28 -10.39
C SER A 231 -7.06 18.07 -10.61
N GLU A 232 -7.12 19.01 -11.54
CA GLU A 232 -6.05 19.96 -11.81
C GLU A 232 -6.46 21.30 -11.21
N ILE A 233 -5.69 21.78 -10.23
CA ILE A 233 -6.05 22.96 -9.43
C ILE A 233 -4.91 23.97 -9.48
N PHE A 234 -5.24 25.25 -9.72
CA PHE A 234 -4.31 26.36 -9.83
C PHE A 234 -4.70 27.51 -8.89
N ASP A 235 -3.72 28.05 -8.15
CA ASP A 235 -3.89 29.19 -7.23
C ASP A 235 -3.81 30.52 -7.99
N LEU A 236 -4.94 30.95 -8.58
CA LEU A 236 -5.02 32.20 -9.32
C LEU A 236 -4.78 33.42 -8.43
N GLY A 237 -5.24 33.37 -7.19
CA GLY A 237 -5.06 34.44 -6.22
C GLY A 237 -3.59 34.74 -5.98
N SER A 238 -2.81 33.71 -5.68
CA SER A 238 -1.36 33.86 -5.51
C SER A 238 -0.67 34.22 -6.83
N MET A 239 -1.06 33.61 -7.95
CA MET A 239 -0.49 33.95 -9.27
C MET A 239 -0.57 35.46 -9.59
N ILE A 240 -1.66 36.13 -9.19
CA ILE A 240 -1.92 37.55 -9.50
C ILE A 240 -1.45 38.50 -8.40
N TYR A 241 -1.75 38.17 -7.14
CA TYR A 241 -1.58 39.09 -6.01
C TYR A 241 -0.35 38.78 -5.15
N ASP A 242 0.18 37.55 -5.19
CA ASP A 242 1.35 37.13 -4.42
C ASP A 242 2.20 36.09 -5.20
N PRO A 243 2.84 36.51 -6.31
CA PRO A 243 3.53 35.59 -7.22
C PRO A 243 4.79 34.95 -6.59
N GLN A 244 5.20 35.39 -5.40
CA GLN A 244 6.33 34.81 -4.68
C GLN A 244 5.92 33.62 -3.80
N LYS A 245 4.69 33.58 -3.30
CA LYS A 245 4.19 32.53 -2.38
C LYS A 245 4.40 31.10 -2.88
N ASN A 246 4.19 30.87 -4.17
CA ASN A 246 4.23 29.54 -4.77
C ASN A 246 5.50 29.28 -5.60
N GLN A 247 6.61 30.00 -5.34
CA GLN A 247 7.90 29.67 -5.97
C GLN A 247 8.42 28.31 -5.44
N GLN A 248 7.87 27.22 -5.95
CA GLN A 248 8.35 25.88 -5.65
C GLN A 248 9.67 25.61 -6.37
N LYS A 249 10.53 24.81 -5.72
CA LYS A 249 11.71 24.21 -6.36
C LYS A 249 11.26 23.41 -7.59
N LYS A 250 12.00 23.53 -8.70
CA LYS A 250 11.79 22.84 -9.98
C LYS A 250 11.21 21.42 -9.75
N VAL A 251 9.93 21.24 -10.05
CA VAL A 251 9.30 19.92 -9.99
C VAL A 251 9.81 19.15 -11.21
N ILE A 252 10.60 18.11 -10.97
CA ILE A 252 11.07 17.21 -12.02
C ILE A 252 9.83 16.50 -12.56
N GLN A 253 9.45 16.78 -13.81
CA GLN A 253 8.44 16.01 -14.54
C GLN A 253 8.95 14.57 -14.69
N LYS A 254 8.49 13.67 -13.84
CA LYS A 254 8.60 12.23 -14.09
C LYS A 254 7.55 11.85 -15.12
N GLU A 255 7.88 10.96 -16.05
CA GLU A 255 6.87 10.29 -16.87
C GLU A 255 5.89 9.57 -15.93
N LYS A 256 4.65 10.06 -15.88
CA LYS A 256 3.61 9.49 -15.04
C LYS A 256 2.77 8.54 -15.90
N PRO A 257 2.37 7.37 -15.36
CA PRO A 257 1.39 6.52 -16.02
C PRO A 257 0.09 7.32 -16.22
N GLU A 258 -0.64 7.05 -17.31
CA GLU A 258 -1.87 7.78 -17.64
C GLU A 258 -2.97 7.66 -16.57
N CYS A 259 -2.97 6.54 -15.83
CA CYS A 259 -3.87 6.30 -14.72
C CYS A 259 -3.17 5.59 -13.56
N ARG A 260 -3.69 5.81 -12.35
CA ARG A 260 -3.21 5.19 -11.11
C ARG A 260 -4.33 4.37 -10.47
N PRO A 261 -4.12 3.07 -10.19
CA PRO A 261 -5.09 2.29 -9.43
C PRO A 261 -5.13 2.78 -7.97
N ILE A 262 -6.34 3.06 -7.47
CA ILE A 262 -6.62 3.28 -6.04
C ILE A 262 -6.97 1.96 -5.37
N ILE A 263 -7.82 1.15 -6.01
CA ILE A 263 -8.26 -0.17 -5.53
C ILE A 263 -8.15 -1.18 -6.67
N THR A 264 -7.41 -2.26 -6.47
CA THR A 264 -7.25 -3.32 -7.48
C THR A 264 -7.88 -4.62 -6.99
N ALA A 265 -8.86 -5.12 -7.74
CA ALA A 265 -9.48 -6.44 -7.56
C ALA A 265 -9.90 -6.74 -6.11
N ASN A 266 -10.55 -5.78 -5.45
CA ASN A 266 -11.09 -5.96 -4.12
C ASN A 266 -12.31 -6.88 -4.21
N LYS A 267 -12.04 -8.19 -4.21
CA LYS A 267 -13.02 -9.24 -4.50
C LYS A 267 -13.53 -9.82 -3.20
N LEU A 268 -14.85 -9.76 -3.02
CA LEU A 268 -15.53 -10.73 -2.18
C LEU A 268 -15.92 -11.91 -3.09
N ILE A 269 -15.24 -13.03 -2.89
CA ILE A 269 -15.81 -14.31 -3.28
C ILE A 269 -16.81 -14.60 -2.17
N ALA A 270 -18.10 -14.60 -2.51
CA ALA A 270 -19.07 -15.21 -1.63
C ALA A 270 -18.72 -16.69 -1.61
N ASP A 271 -18.13 -17.11 -0.51
CA ASP A 271 -17.76 -18.49 -0.30
C ASP A 271 -19.04 -19.35 -0.29
N ILE A 272 -19.26 -20.02 -1.42
CA ILE A 272 -19.56 -21.45 -1.40
C ILE A 272 -18.26 -22.22 -1.01
N GLU A 273 -17.50 -21.75 -0.01
CA GLU A 273 -16.67 -22.62 0.85
C GLU A 273 -17.53 -23.22 1.99
N LYS A 274 -18.84 -23.25 1.75
CA LYS A 274 -19.71 -24.35 2.16
C LYS A 274 -19.68 -25.53 1.17
N GLU A 275 -18.73 -25.58 0.24
CA GLU A 275 -18.29 -26.84 -0.34
C GLU A 275 -17.02 -27.29 0.39
N LYS A 276 -17.19 -28.35 1.18
CA LYS A 276 -16.23 -28.99 2.09
C LYS A 276 -15.94 -28.24 3.39
N THR A 277 -17.00 -27.86 4.13
CA THR A 277 -16.93 -28.08 5.57
C THR A 277 -16.96 -29.59 5.84
N GLN A 278 -15.87 -30.29 5.53
CA GLN A 278 -15.38 -31.21 6.54
C GLN A 278 -15.21 -30.33 7.77
N LYS A 279 -15.70 -30.75 8.93
CA LYS A 279 -15.28 -30.19 10.21
C LYS A 279 -13.77 -30.43 10.31
N GLN A 280 -12.98 -29.66 9.59
CA GLN A 280 -11.55 -29.65 9.74
C GLN A 280 -11.36 -28.91 11.05
N GLU A 281 -10.92 -29.65 12.05
CA GLU A 281 -10.49 -29.13 13.32
C GLU A 281 -9.67 -27.87 13.07
N ILE A 282 -10.04 -26.74 13.69
CA ILE A 282 -9.28 -25.50 13.58
C ILE A 282 -7.96 -25.75 14.30
N THR A 283 -6.97 -26.16 13.54
CA THR A 283 -5.59 -26.26 14.02
C THR A 283 -4.92 -24.89 13.88
N TYR A 284 -3.88 -24.67 14.67
CA TYR A 284 -3.06 -23.46 14.61
C TYR A 284 -2.71 -23.09 13.16
N TYR A 285 -2.21 -24.06 12.40
CA TYR A 285 -1.72 -23.86 11.03
C TYR A 285 -2.84 -23.58 10.02
N THR A 286 -4.02 -24.17 10.20
CA THR A 286 -5.17 -23.84 9.33
C THR A 286 -5.66 -22.40 9.55
N ALA A 287 -5.63 -21.93 10.80
CA ALA A 287 -6.01 -20.55 11.12
C ALA A 287 -4.97 -19.54 10.60
N THR A 288 -3.67 -19.80 10.77
CA THR A 288 -2.62 -18.93 10.20
C THR A 288 -2.66 -18.92 8.69
N GLN A 289 -2.84 -20.07 8.03
CA GLN A 289 -2.97 -20.14 6.57
C GLN A 289 -4.15 -19.31 6.06
N LYS A 290 -5.30 -19.35 6.76
CA LYS A 290 -6.46 -18.54 6.43
C LYS A 290 -6.18 -17.04 6.58
N ALA A 291 -5.51 -16.64 7.65
CA ALA A 291 -5.07 -15.26 7.85
C ALA A 291 -4.11 -14.79 6.73
N GLU A 292 -3.14 -15.63 6.36
CA GLU A 292 -2.18 -15.37 5.27
C GLU A 292 -2.89 -15.23 3.90
N ASN A 293 -3.90 -16.06 3.61
CA ASN A 293 -4.72 -15.92 2.40
C ASN A 293 -5.49 -14.59 2.37
N TYR A 294 -5.96 -14.10 3.52
CA TYR A 294 -6.54 -12.77 3.63
C TYR A 294 -5.49 -11.66 3.43
N ILE A 295 -4.25 -11.84 3.92
CA ILE A 295 -3.13 -10.91 3.66
C ILE A 295 -2.84 -10.83 2.15
N LEU A 296 -2.75 -11.96 1.46
CA LEU A 296 -2.55 -12.03 0.00
C LEU A 296 -3.66 -11.28 -0.74
N SER A 297 -4.89 -11.37 -0.24
CA SER A 297 -6.07 -10.69 -0.79
C SER A 297 -6.23 -9.24 -0.30
N ARG A 298 -5.25 -8.72 0.48
CA ARG A 298 -5.26 -7.38 1.11
C ARG A 298 -6.45 -7.13 2.05
N GLN A 299 -7.08 -8.18 2.55
CA GLN A 299 -8.22 -8.15 3.49
C GLN A 299 -7.71 -8.14 4.94
N TYR A 300 -6.95 -7.11 5.31
CA TYR A 300 -6.23 -7.06 6.60
C TYR A 300 -7.15 -7.10 7.83
N ALA A 301 -8.39 -6.60 7.72
CA ALA A 301 -9.35 -6.68 8.81
C ALA A 301 -9.76 -8.13 9.11
N LYS A 302 -10.00 -8.95 8.08
CA LYS A 302 -10.30 -10.38 8.23
C LYS A 302 -9.08 -11.16 8.70
N ALA A 303 -7.90 -10.88 8.14
CA ALA A 303 -6.65 -11.50 8.60
C ALA A 303 -6.43 -11.26 10.11
N LYS A 304 -6.66 -10.02 10.58
CA LYS A 304 -6.61 -9.68 12.01
C LYS A 304 -7.65 -10.47 12.82
N GLU A 305 -8.88 -10.64 12.32
CA GLU A 305 -9.90 -11.44 13.01
C GLU A 305 -9.49 -12.91 13.18
N GLU A 306 -8.87 -13.52 12.16
CA GLU A 306 -8.33 -14.87 12.25
C GLU A 306 -7.18 -14.96 13.28
N TYR A 307 -6.27 -13.98 13.32
CA TYR A 307 -5.24 -13.93 14.36
C TYR A 307 -5.82 -13.72 15.76
N ASN A 308 -6.87 -12.90 15.91
CA ASN A 308 -7.56 -12.72 17.18
C ASN A 308 -8.17 -14.04 17.67
N LEU A 309 -8.84 -14.78 16.78
CA LEU A 309 -9.36 -16.12 17.09
C LEU A 309 -8.24 -17.08 17.47
N LEU A 310 -7.12 -17.07 16.74
CA LEU A 310 -5.93 -17.87 17.07
C LEU A 310 -5.44 -17.58 18.49
N SER A 311 -5.35 -16.30 18.88
CA SER A 311 -4.90 -15.90 20.22
C SER A 311 -5.84 -16.27 21.37
N GLN A 312 -7.10 -16.55 21.08
CA GLN A 312 -8.08 -17.03 22.07
C GLN A 312 -7.95 -18.53 22.30
N ASN A 313 -7.55 -19.28 21.26
CA ASN A 313 -7.50 -20.73 21.29
C ASN A 313 -6.12 -21.27 21.70
N TYR A 314 -5.05 -20.47 21.53
CA TYR A 314 -3.68 -20.90 21.80
C TYR A 314 -2.99 -19.94 22.78
N PRO A 315 -2.45 -20.47 23.91
CA PRO A 315 -1.74 -19.65 24.89
C PRO A 315 -0.39 -19.14 24.38
N ILE A 316 0.26 -19.92 23.51
CA ILE A 316 1.56 -19.62 22.91
C ILE A 316 1.36 -19.42 21.41
N LEU A 317 1.93 -18.35 20.88
CA LEU A 317 1.91 -17.99 19.46
C LEU A 317 3.33 -17.74 18.99
N PHE A 318 3.69 -18.12 17.76
CA PHE A 318 5.00 -17.77 17.20
C PHE A 318 5.12 -16.28 16.90
N ALA A 319 6.31 -15.70 17.10
CA ALA A 319 6.55 -14.27 16.95
C ALA A 319 6.17 -13.75 15.55
N ARG A 320 6.33 -14.57 14.50
CA ARG A 320 5.92 -14.21 13.15
C ARG A 320 4.42 -13.97 12.99
N ASP A 321 3.59 -14.74 13.70
CA ASP A 321 2.14 -14.65 13.61
C ASP A 321 1.66 -13.41 14.37
N ILE A 322 2.28 -13.13 15.53
CA ILE A 322 2.10 -11.88 16.28
C ILE A 322 2.53 -10.69 15.41
N HIS A 323 3.69 -10.77 14.74
CA HIS A 323 4.22 -9.73 13.85
C HIS A 323 3.28 -9.42 12.69
N ASN A 324 2.66 -10.45 12.10
CA ASN A 324 1.65 -10.28 11.07
C ASN A 324 0.35 -9.70 11.63
N ALA A 325 -0.08 -10.13 12.82
CA ALA A 325 -1.27 -9.63 13.47
C ALA A 325 -1.19 -8.13 13.77
N VAL A 326 -0.04 -7.65 14.30
CA VAL A 326 0.20 -6.21 14.51
C VAL A 326 0.06 -5.43 13.19
N ARG A 327 0.69 -5.90 12.12
CA ARG A 327 0.63 -5.24 10.80
C ARG A 327 -0.78 -5.23 10.24
N CYS A 328 -1.51 -6.34 10.35
CA CYS A 328 -2.91 -6.42 9.96
C CYS A 328 -3.77 -5.43 10.75
N ALA A 329 -3.53 -5.29 12.06
CA ALA A 329 -4.22 -4.33 12.91
C ALA A 329 -3.93 -2.87 12.48
N ILE A 330 -2.67 -2.53 12.21
CA ILE A 330 -2.28 -1.20 11.72
C ILE A 330 -2.91 -0.90 10.37
N LEU A 331 -2.83 -1.82 9.41
CA LEU A 331 -3.34 -1.63 8.05
C LEU A 331 -4.87 -1.60 8.01
N SER A 332 -5.54 -2.29 8.94
CA SER A 332 -6.99 -2.15 9.16
C SER A 332 -7.37 -0.93 10.01
N ARG A 333 -6.40 -0.15 10.50
CA ARG A 333 -6.54 1.02 11.41
C ARG A 333 -7.20 0.69 12.75
N ASP A 334 -7.06 -0.55 13.22
CA ASP A 334 -7.44 -0.93 14.57
C ASP A 334 -6.27 -0.70 15.53
N ILE A 335 -6.07 0.56 15.90
CA ILE A 335 -4.92 0.99 16.71
C ILE A 335 -4.92 0.32 18.09
N LYS A 336 -6.12 0.09 18.67
CA LYS A 336 -6.25 -0.62 19.95
C LYS A 336 -5.75 -2.05 19.84
N ALA A 337 -6.21 -2.79 18.82
CA ALA A 337 -5.69 -4.13 18.57
C ALA A 337 -4.19 -4.10 18.26
N ALA A 338 -3.69 -3.09 17.53
CA ALA A 338 -2.27 -2.96 17.23
C ALA A 338 -1.43 -2.82 18.51
N PHE A 339 -1.85 -2.01 19.49
CA PHE A 339 -1.16 -1.92 20.79
C PHE A 339 -1.20 -3.25 21.55
N VAL A 340 -2.36 -3.91 21.63
CA VAL A 340 -2.50 -5.21 22.32
C VAL A 340 -1.59 -6.27 21.70
N TRP A 341 -1.58 -6.38 20.37
CA TRP A 341 -0.70 -7.30 19.66
C TRP A 341 0.77 -6.91 19.79
N SER A 342 1.07 -5.62 19.89
CA SER A 342 2.43 -5.16 20.12
C SER A 342 2.91 -5.58 21.50
N GLU A 343 2.11 -5.45 22.56
CA GLU A 343 2.47 -5.97 23.89
C GLU A 343 2.80 -7.47 23.86
N LYS A 344 2.12 -8.26 23.02
CA LYS A 344 2.48 -9.67 22.79
C LYS A 344 3.84 -9.86 22.10
N LEU A 345 4.30 -8.91 21.27
CA LEU A 345 5.68 -8.94 20.74
C LEU A 345 6.72 -8.64 21.83
N ALA A 346 6.41 -7.76 22.80
CA ALA A 346 7.30 -7.52 23.93
C ALA A 346 7.54 -8.80 24.75
N LEU A 347 6.52 -9.66 24.87
CA LEU A 347 6.65 -10.98 25.50
C LEU A 347 7.57 -11.94 24.73
N LYS A 348 7.88 -11.64 23.46
CA LYS A 348 8.92 -12.33 22.68
C LYS A 348 10.30 -11.69 22.81
N GLY A 349 10.41 -10.68 23.69
CA GLY A 349 11.58 -9.84 23.94
C GLY A 349 12.05 -9.03 22.72
N ILE A 350 11.12 -8.68 21.84
CA ILE A 350 11.36 -7.71 20.77
C ILE A 350 11.44 -6.33 21.41
N GLU A 351 12.48 -5.57 21.08
CA GLU A 351 12.74 -4.28 21.70
C GLU A 351 12.02 -3.13 20.99
N LEU A 352 11.85 -2.01 21.69
CA LEU A 352 11.16 -0.83 21.19
C LEU A 352 11.69 -0.28 19.84
N PRO A 353 13.00 -0.35 19.51
CA PRO A 353 13.52 0.04 18.19
C PRO A 353 12.84 -0.63 17.00
N TYR A 354 12.20 -1.79 17.18
CA TYR A 354 11.37 -2.46 16.18
C TYR A 354 10.29 -1.57 15.56
N PHE A 355 9.72 -0.67 16.36
CA PHE A 355 8.69 0.28 15.90
C PHE A 355 9.25 1.45 15.09
N ASN A 356 10.55 1.49 14.79
CA ASN A 356 11.12 2.45 13.87
C ASN A 356 10.78 2.17 12.40
N ALA A 357 10.32 0.95 12.08
CA ALA A 357 9.86 0.63 10.73
C ALA A 357 8.67 1.52 10.30
N LYS A 358 8.66 1.90 9.01
CA LYS A 358 7.73 2.90 8.45
C LYS A 358 6.24 2.61 8.70
N ILE A 359 5.85 1.33 8.73
CA ILE A 359 4.46 0.91 8.96
C ILE A 359 3.92 1.38 10.32
N PHE A 360 4.78 1.55 11.33
CA PHE A 360 4.39 1.96 12.69
C PHE A 360 4.27 3.47 12.87
N ASN A 361 4.48 4.28 11.82
CA ASN A 361 4.40 5.74 11.92
C ASN A 361 3.05 6.25 12.44
N SER A 362 1.95 5.59 12.09
CA SER A 362 0.62 5.94 12.61
C SER A 362 0.47 5.63 14.11
N LEU A 363 1.07 4.53 14.56
CA LEU A 363 1.07 4.12 15.95
C LEU A 363 1.89 5.09 16.81
N ARG A 364 3.09 5.48 16.34
CA ARG A 364 3.98 6.42 17.04
C ARG A 364 3.44 7.84 17.16
N LYS A 365 2.57 8.25 16.24
CA LYS A 365 1.88 9.55 16.27
C LYS A 365 0.61 9.54 17.12
N ASN A 366 0.18 8.38 17.61
CA ASN A 366 -1.02 8.27 18.43
C ASN A 366 -0.75 8.81 19.85
N PRO A 367 -1.67 9.56 20.47
CA PRO A 367 -1.51 10.06 21.83
C PRO A 367 -1.21 8.99 22.89
N GLU A 368 -1.71 7.76 22.71
CA GLU A 368 -1.49 6.63 23.63
C GLU A 368 -0.05 6.08 23.56
N TRP A 369 0.73 6.44 22.53
CA TRP A 369 2.09 5.93 22.30
C TRP A 369 3.02 6.12 23.50
N LYS A 370 2.94 7.26 24.20
CA LYS A 370 3.80 7.55 25.35
C LYS A 370 3.58 6.54 26.48
N ASN A 371 2.33 6.24 26.80
CA ASN A 371 2.00 5.27 27.84
C ASN A 371 2.31 3.84 27.38
N PHE A 372 1.99 3.53 26.12
CA PHE A 372 2.30 2.24 25.52
C PHE A 372 3.80 1.95 25.55
N SER A 373 4.66 2.89 25.12
CA SER A 373 6.12 2.66 25.02
C SER A 373 6.77 2.37 26.38
N LEU A 374 6.35 3.05 27.45
CA LEU A 374 6.81 2.77 28.81
C LEU A 374 6.38 1.38 29.28
N LYS A 375 5.11 1.04 29.08
CA LYS A 375 4.58 -0.29 29.42
C LYS A 375 5.27 -1.39 28.63
N TYR A 376 5.45 -1.18 27.33
CA TYR A 376 6.11 -2.10 26.41
C TYR A 376 7.55 -2.39 26.84
N ASP A 377 8.32 -1.36 27.13
CA ASP A 377 9.71 -1.48 27.59
C ASP A 377 9.79 -2.25 28.91
N SER A 378 8.86 -1.99 29.85
CA SER A 378 8.77 -2.74 31.10
C SER A 378 8.45 -4.22 30.88
N ILE A 379 7.54 -4.56 29.97
CA ILE A 379 7.21 -5.94 29.63
C ILE A 379 8.44 -6.62 29.02
N CYS A 380 9.08 -5.96 28.05
CA CYS A 380 10.23 -6.50 27.33
C CYS A 380 11.40 -6.79 28.30
N LYS A 381 11.76 -5.85 29.18
CA LYS A 381 12.82 -6.04 30.19
C LYS A 381 12.53 -7.20 31.14
N LEU A 382 11.29 -7.32 31.61
CA LEU A 382 10.88 -8.43 32.48
C LEU A 382 10.95 -9.78 31.74
N THR A 383 10.57 -9.82 30.47
CA THR A 383 10.73 -11.01 29.64
C THR A 383 12.20 -11.38 29.49
N GLN A 384 13.05 -10.41 29.14
CA GLN A 384 14.48 -10.63 28.92
C GLN A 384 15.21 -11.11 30.19
N SER A 385 14.78 -10.69 31.38
CA SER A 385 15.38 -11.18 32.64
C SER A 385 15.12 -12.67 32.91
N ASN A 386 14.14 -13.28 32.23
CA ASN A 386 13.81 -14.69 32.37
C ASN A 386 14.48 -15.57 31.29
N TRP A 387 15.29 -14.98 30.40
CA TRP A 387 15.93 -15.73 29.33
C TRP A 387 17.03 -16.66 29.83
N ASN A 388 17.16 -17.81 29.17
CA ASN A 388 18.26 -18.73 29.40
C ASN A 388 19.51 -18.26 28.63
N LEU A 389 20.31 -17.41 29.29
CA LEU A 389 21.53 -16.84 28.71
C LEU A 389 22.62 -17.91 28.45
N ASN A 390 22.64 -18.99 29.22
CA ASN A 390 23.57 -20.09 29.01
C ASN A 390 23.24 -20.86 27.72
N LEU A 391 21.96 -21.15 27.50
CA LEU A 391 21.48 -21.76 26.25
C LEU A 391 21.82 -20.85 25.05
N LYS A 392 21.51 -19.56 25.13
CA LYS A 392 21.81 -18.61 24.05
C LYS A 392 23.29 -18.56 23.71
N LYS A 393 24.17 -18.41 24.71
CA LYS A 393 25.62 -18.43 24.51
C LYS A 393 26.11 -19.75 23.92
N GLY A 394 25.60 -20.88 24.43
CA GLY A 394 25.96 -22.20 23.91
C GLY A 394 25.59 -22.39 22.44
N LEU A 395 24.46 -21.84 22.00
CA LEU A 395 24.08 -21.86 20.58
C LEU A 395 25.03 -21.00 19.73
N ASP A 396 25.35 -19.79 20.19
CA ASP A 396 26.26 -18.90 19.46
C ASP A 396 27.65 -19.55 19.32
N ASP A 397 28.16 -20.17 20.38
CA ASP A 397 29.44 -20.90 20.36
C ASP A 397 29.41 -22.08 19.35
N LEU A 398 28.31 -22.85 19.30
CA LEU A 398 28.15 -23.95 18.35
C LEU A 398 28.00 -23.48 16.90
N VAL A 399 27.27 -22.39 16.67
CA VAL A 399 27.16 -21.78 15.33
C VAL A 399 28.52 -21.30 14.86
N ASN A 400 29.30 -20.65 15.72
CA ASN A 400 30.64 -20.19 15.36
C ASN A 400 31.57 -21.37 15.03
N GLU A 401 31.51 -22.46 15.80
CA GLU A 401 32.29 -23.68 15.56
C GLU A 401 31.88 -24.38 14.25
N ASP A 402 30.59 -24.45 13.93
CA ASP A 402 30.07 -24.99 12.67
C ASP A 402 30.48 -24.13 11.46
N GLN A 403 30.24 -22.82 11.56
CA GLN A 403 30.49 -21.89 10.45
C GLN A 403 31.99 -21.63 10.20
N ALA A 404 32.88 -21.99 11.14
CA ALA A 404 34.32 -21.98 10.90
C ALA A 404 34.74 -22.90 9.74
N ASP A 405 34.05 -24.03 9.56
CA ASP A 405 34.31 -25.00 8.49
C ASP A 405 33.30 -24.92 7.34
N TYR A 406 32.05 -24.55 7.61
CA TYR A 406 30.99 -24.44 6.60
C TYR A 406 30.93 -23.09 5.89
N GLY A 407 31.49 -22.04 6.48
CA GLY A 407 31.45 -20.68 5.93
C GLY A 407 32.03 -20.62 4.52
N LEU A 408 31.39 -19.87 3.62
CA LEU A 408 31.75 -19.81 2.19
C LEU A 408 33.24 -19.52 1.94
N GLU A 409 33.85 -18.66 2.76
CA GLU A 409 35.26 -18.27 2.67
C GLU A 409 36.22 -19.39 3.11
N ASN A 410 35.79 -20.27 4.03
CA ASN A 410 36.62 -21.27 4.68
C ASN A 410 36.18 -22.71 4.39
N ARG A 411 35.29 -22.89 3.42
CA ARG A 411 34.55 -24.14 3.21
C ARG A 411 35.49 -25.32 3.06
N LYS A 412 35.42 -26.23 4.04
CA LYS A 412 36.26 -27.43 4.08
C LYS A 412 35.79 -28.51 3.09
N LYS A 413 36.63 -29.55 2.94
CA LYS A 413 36.31 -30.71 2.11
C LYS A 413 35.19 -31.54 2.76
N PRO A 414 34.42 -32.32 1.97
CA PRO A 414 33.26 -33.07 2.48
C PRO A 414 33.53 -33.94 3.72
N LYS A 415 34.70 -34.58 3.80
CA LYS A 415 35.08 -35.40 4.96
C LYS A 415 35.17 -34.58 6.25
N GLU A 416 35.83 -33.42 6.20
CA GLU A 416 35.99 -32.52 7.35
C GLU A 416 34.64 -31.91 7.76
N LEU A 417 33.79 -31.58 6.78
CA LEU A 417 32.42 -31.11 7.05
C LEU A 417 31.57 -32.17 7.78
N TYR A 418 31.70 -33.44 7.39
CA TYR A 418 31.05 -34.55 8.07
C TYR A 418 31.55 -34.70 9.52
N GLU A 419 32.87 -34.69 9.74
CA GLU A 419 33.48 -34.77 11.08
C GLU A 419 33.04 -33.61 11.98
N THR A 420 32.97 -32.40 11.43
CA THR A 420 32.44 -31.23 12.13
C THR A 420 30.96 -31.36 12.44
N SER A 421 30.13 -31.85 11.50
CA SER A 421 28.72 -32.11 11.76
C SER A 421 28.50 -33.16 12.85
N GLU A 422 29.26 -34.25 12.86
CA GLU A 422 29.21 -35.29 13.91
C GLU A 422 29.45 -34.68 15.31
N ARG A 423 30.56 -33.95 15.45
CA ARG A 423 30.98 -33.32 16.70
C ARG A 423 30.01 -32.23 17.15
N VAL A 424 29.64 -31.29 16.27
CA VAL A 424 28.72 -30.19 16.59
C VAL A 424 27.33 -30.70 16.93
N THR A 425 26.82 -31.68 16.18
CA THR A 425 25.51 -32.29 16.47
C THR A 425 25.51 -32.97 17.83
N GLY A 426 26.59 -33.66 18.20
CA GLY A 426 26.75 -34.25 19.54
C GLY A 426 26.65 -33.22 20.64
N LYS A 427 27.44 -32.13 20.55
CA LYS A 427 27.37 -31.02 21.52
C LYS A 427 26.01 -30.34 21.55
N PHE A 428 25.35 -30.19 20.39
CA PHE A 428 24.03 -29.60 20.31
C PHE A 428 22.97 -30.48 20.99
N ILE A 429 23.01 -31.80 20.78
CA ILE A 429 22.15 -32.75 21.48
C ILE A 429 22.33 -32.64 23.00
N ASP A 430 23.57 -32.55 23.48
CA ASP A 430 23.84 -32.42 24.93
C ASP A 430 23.30 -31.10 25.49
N LEU A 431 23.45 -29.99 24.74
CA LEU A 431 22.86 -28.71 25.09
C LEU A 431 21.33 -28.78 25.17
N LEU A 432 20.68 -29.41 24.17
CA LEU A 432 19.24 -29.59 24.13
C LEU A 432 18.72 -30.49 25.25
N LYS A 433 19.45 -31.55 25.62
CA LYS A 433 19.09 -32.42 26.76
C LYS A 433 19.14 -31.65 28.08
N LYS A 434 20.14 -30.76 28.23
CA LYS A 434 20.38 -30.01 29.45
C LYS A 434 19.42 -28.83 29.62
N GLU A 435 19.25 -28.03 28.59
CA GLU A 435 18.57 -26.72 28.66
C GLU A 435 17.20 -26.72 27.92
N GLY A 436 16.90 -27.78 27.17
CA GLY A 436 15.72 -27.90 26.32
C GLY A 436 15.85 -27.16 24.99
N TYR A 437 14.79 -27.19 24.18
CA TYR A 437 14.78 -26.51 22.87
C TYR A 437 14.85 -24.98 23.01
N PRO A 438 15.63 -24.29 22.17
CA PRO A 438 15.76 -22.83 22.19
C PRO A 438 14.55 -22.12 21.56
N SER A 439 13.42 -22.17 22.26
CA SER A 439 12.19 -21.49 21.84
C SER A 439 12.28 -19.96 22.01
N GLU A 440 11.41 -19.23 21.31
CA GLU A 440 11.30 -17.77 21.43
C GLU A 440 11.00 -17.31 22.86
N GLU A 441 10.37 -18.17 23.68
CA GLU A 441 10.10 -17.87 25.10
C GLU A 441 11.36 -17.97 25.96
N LYS A 442 12.30 -18.84 25.59
CA LYS A 442 13.53 -19.10 26.36
C LYS A 442 14.68 -18.19 25.98
N ILE A 443 14.82 -17.88 24.70
CA ILE A 443 15.98 -17.12 24.18
C ILE A 443 15.60 -15.83 23.44
N GLY A 444 14.30 -15.55 23.31
CA GLY A 444 13.78 -14.42 22.55
C GLY A 444 13.59 -14.69 21.07
N ALA A 445 12.77 -13.87 20.42
CA ALA A 445 12.68 -13.82 18.97
C ALA A 445 13.87 -13.06 18.37
N TYR A 446 14.34 -13.49 17.19
CA TYR A 446 15.53 -12.91 16.56
C TYR A 446 15.19 -11.71 15.69
N ILE A 447 15.78 -10.55 16.00
CA ILE A 447 15.65 -9.31 15.23
C ILE A 447 17.01 -8.95 14.61
N LYS A 448 17.01 -8.63 13.32
CA LYS A 448 18.16 -8.12 12.59
C LYS A 448 17.98 -6.62 12.30
N ARG A 449 19.03 -5.81 12.53
CA ARG A 449 19.03 -4.35 12.30
C ARG A 449 17.83 -3.66 12.97
N ASP A 450 17.52 -4.07 14.19
CA ASP A 450 16.48 -3.53 15.07
C ASP A 450 15.03 -3.57 14.56
N THR A 451 14.77 -3.91 13.30
CA THR A 451 13.45 -3.70 12.66
C THR A 451 12.94 -4.91 11.88
N THR A 452 13.80 -5.88 11.58
CA THR A 452 13.45 -7.06 10.79
C THR A 452 13.38 -8.28 11.69
N LEU A 453 12.18 -8.83 11.86
CA LEU A 453 12.01 -10.12 12.51
C LEU A 453 12.46 -11.25 11.59
N ILE A 454 13.29 -12.13 12.12
CA ILE A 454 13.79 -13.32 11.45
C ILE A 454 13.12 -14.54 12.10
N SER A 455 12.21 -15.17 11.37
CA SER A 455 11.49 -16.37 11.86
C SER A 455 12.35 -17.62 11.93
N PHE A 456 13.57 -17.55 11.40
CA PHE A 456 14.50 -18.66 11.30
C PHE A 456 15.88 -18.21 11.83
N PRO A 457 16.08 -18.25 13.16
CA PRO A 457 17.34 -17.85 13.79
C PRO A 457 18.53 -18.69 13.33
N ASP A 458 19.72 -18.11 13.45
CA ASP A 458 20.95 -18.62 12.82
C ASP A 458 21.31 -20.04 13.30
N PHE A 459 21.03 -20.39 14.57
CA PHE A 459 21.30 -21.74 15.10
C PHE A 459 20.57 -22.87 14.37
N ASN A 460 19.50 -22.58 13.62
CA ASN A 460 18.83 -23.62 12.84
C ASN A 460 19.74 -24.20 11.75
N ILE A 461 20.82 -23.50 11.35
CA ILE A 461 21.81 -24.03 10.42
C ILE A 461 22.43 -25.33 10.93
N LEU A 462 22.57 -25.49 12.27
CA LEU A 462 23.06 -26.70 12.90
C LEU A 462 22.14 -27.89 12.59
N ILE A 463 20.82 -27.67 12.57
CA ILE A 463 19.83 -28.68 12.22
C ILE A 463 19.92 -29.01 10.72
N ILE A 464 20.06 -27.99 9.86
CA ILE A 464 20.22 -28.18 8.42
C ILE A 464 21.43 -29.06 8.12
N HIS A 465 22.60 -28.70 8.65
CA HIS A 465 23.84 -29.45 8.40
C HIS A 465 23.76 -30.88 8.91
N ALA A 466 23.16 -31.11 10.09
CA ALA A 466 22.91 -32.46 10.60
C ALA A 466 22.01 -33.27 9.64
N LEU A 467 20.93 -32.68 9.13
CA LEU A 467 20.05 -33.37 8.17
C LEU A 467 20.76 -33.66 6.83
N GLN A 468 21.63 -32.77 6.38
CA GLN A 468 22.40 -32.92 5.13
C GLN A 468 23.49 -33.98 5.25
N GLN A 469 24.30 -33.96 6.32
CA GLN A 469 25.43 -34.87 6.51
C GLN A 469 25.03 -36.23 7.09
N LYS A 470 23.89 -36.31 7.79
CA LYS A 470 23.39 -37.52 8.44
C LYS A 470 24.42 -38.15 9.41
N PRO A 471 24.83 -37.42 10.46
CA PRO A 471 25.69 -37.97 11.50
C PRO A 471 25.02 -39.15 12.22
N GLU A 472 25.80 -40.00 12.87
CA GLU A 472 25.32 -41.21 13.56
C GLU A 472 24.26 -40.89 14.62
N ASN A 473 24.42 -39.75 15.29
CA ASN A 473 23.53 -39.28 16.35
C ASN A 473 22.27 -38.55 15.86
N LEU A 474 22.03 -38.45 14.54
CA LEU A 474 20.88 -37.74 13.97
C LEU A 474 19.52 -38.23 14.50
N ALA A 475 19.38 -39.54 14.75
CA ALA A 475 18.14 -40.11 15.29
C ALA A 475 17.78 -39.52 16.67
N VAL A 476 18.79 -39.29 17.51
CA VAL A 476 18.61 -38.69 18.84
C VAL A 476 18.20 -37.22 18.72
N LEU A 477 18.83 -36.47 17.81
CA LEU A 477 18.43 -35.09 17.52
C LEU A 477 16.96 -35.04 17.06
N ASN A 478 16.56 -35.90 16.13
CA ASN A 478 15.19 -35.95 15.62
C ASN A 478 14.15 -36.25 16.72
N GLU A 479 14.47 -37.12 17.68
CA GLU A 479 13.59 -37.38 18.83
C GLU A 479 13.38 -36.12 19.68
N LEU A 480 14.46 -35.38 19.97
CA LEU A 480 14.40 -34.13 20.72
C LEU A 480 13.61 -33.05 19.96
N LEU A 481 13.82 -32.93 18.65
CA LEU A 481 13.05 -32.01 17.81
C LEU A 481 11.56 -32.40 17.76
N HIS A 482 11.24 -33.69 17.69
CA HIS A 482 9.85 -34.17 17.68
C HIS A 482 9.10 -33.80 18.97
N LYS A 483 9.76 -33.95 20.12
CA LYS A 483 9.24 -33.48 21.41
C LYS A 483 8.96 -31.98 21.38
N SER A 484 9.88 -31.20 20.81
CA SER A 484 9.79 -29.73 20.69
C SER A 484 8.68 -29.27 19.73
N ILE A 485 8.38 -30.05 18.70
CA ILE A 485 7.25 -29.81 17.79
C ILE A 485 5.93 -30.00 18.54
N SER A 486 5.85 -31.08 19.33
CA SER A 486 4.65 -31.43 20.09
C SER A 486 4.36 -30.42 21.21
N SER A 487 5.39 -29.82 21.79
CA SER A 487 5.29 -28.75 22.80
C SER A 487 5.07 -27.34 22.21
N PHE A 488 5.01 -27.21 20.88
CA PHE A 488 4.88 -25.93 20.19
C PHE A 488 6.08 -24.98 20.39
N GLU A 489 7.25 -25.53 20.71
CA GLU A 489 8.51 -24.79 20.83
C GLU A 489 9.23 -24.65 19.47
N TYR A 490 9.01 -25.60 18.55
CA TYR A 490 9.60 -25.63 17.21
C TYR A 490 8.54 -25.68 16.11
N ASP A 491 8.44 -24.62 15.30
CA ASP A 491 7.53 -24.58 14.13
C ASP A 491 8.12 -25.33 12.93
N SER A 492 8.13 -26.66 13.01
CA SER A 492 8.68 -27.49 11.95
C SER A 492 7.91 -27.38 10.62
N LYS A 493 6.57 -27.19 10.65
CA LYS A 493 5.74 -27.17 9.43
C LYS A 493 6.07 -26.02 8.49
N ARG A 494 6.53 -24.90 9.05
CA ARG A 494 6.87 -23.69 8.30
C ARG A 494 8.32 -23.28 8.58
N SER A 495 9.17 -24.24 8.96
CA SER A 495 10.61 -24.11 9.10
C SER A 495 11.27 -24.37 7.74
N GLY A 496 12.33 -23.62 7.43
CA GLY A 496 13.16 -23.86 6.24
C GLY A 496 13.84 -25.24 6.27
N ASN A 497 14.00 -25.86 7.45
CA ASN A 497 14.65 -27.17 7.62
C ASN A 497 13.89 -28.32 6.96
N ASN A 498 12.59 -28.17 6.74
CA ASN A 498 11.73 -29.21 6.17
C ASN A 498 11.41 -28.95 4.69
N GLY A 499 12.03 -27.95 4.07
CA GLY A 499 11.83 -27.65 2.66
C GLY A 499 12.57 -28.64 1.77
N ASN A 500 11.84 -29.35 0.91
CA ASN A 500 12.41 -30.00 -0.28
C ASN A 500 12.66 -28.92 -1.35
N GLU A 501 13.51 -27.94 -1.05
CA GLU A 501 13.84 -26.86 -2.01
C GLU A 501 14.44 -27.43 -3.32
N PHE A 502 15.07 -28.60 -3.24
CA PHE A 502 15.69 -29.30 -4.36
C PHE A 502 14.70 -29.92 -5.37
N ASP A 503 13.42 -30.12 -4.99
CA ASP A 503 12.39 -30.72 -5.85
C ASP A 503 11.26 -29.73 -6.20
N SER A 504 11.52 -28.43 -6.14
CA SER A 504 10.47 -27.46 -6.46
C SER A 504 10.15 -27.42 -7.96
N CYS A 505 8.86 -27.39 -8.29
CA CYS A 505 8.38 -27.09 -9.63
C CYS A 505 8.63 -25.64 -10.05
N PHE A 506 8.83 -24.74 -9.09
CA PHE A 506 8.99 -23.31 -9.33
C PHE A 506 10.44 -22.90 -9.18
N HIS A 507 10.99 -22.27 -10.21
CA HIS A 507 12.36 -21.78 -10.22
C HIS A 507 12.38 -20.27 -10.43
N ILE A 508 13.32 -19.61 -9.77
CA ILE A 508 13.58 -18.18 -9.93
C ILE A 508 14.96 -18.03 -10.52
N TYR A 509 15.01 -17.47 -11.73
CA TYR A 509 16.25 -17.27 -12.47
C TYR A 509 16.23 -15.88 -13.12
N LYS A 510 17.29 -15.09 -12.92
CA LYS A 510 17.38 -13.67 -13.37
C LYS A 510 16.15 -12.83 -12.98
N GLY A 511 15.61 -13.07 -11.79
CA GLY A 511 14.43 -12.39 -11.26
C GLY A 511 13.11 -12.73 -11.97
N ASN A 512 13.08 -13.77 -12.81
CA ASN A 512 11.87 -14.31 -13.43
C ASN A 512 11.42 -15.57 -12.68
N LEU A 513 10.11 -15.74 -12.53
CA LEU A 513 9.49 -16.97 -12.04
C LEU A 513 9.18 -17.91 -13.20
N TYR A 514 9.63 -19.15 -13.07
CA TYR A 514 9.45 -20.23 -14.02
C TYR A 514 8.71 -21.40 -13.38
N ASN A 515 7.99 -22.18 -14.19
CA ASN A 515 7.46 -23.48 -13.81
C ASN A 515 8.11 -24.55 -14.69
N SER A 516 8.63 -25.62 -14.09
CA SER A 516 9.16 -26.75 -14.84
C SER A 516 8.11 -27.32 -15.79
N LYS A 517 8.52 -27.68 -17.02
CA LYS A 517 7.65 -28.34 -18.01
C LYS A 517 7.31 -29.77 -17.59
N SER A 518 8.13 -30.41 -16.76
CA SER A 518 7.85 -31.74 -16.21
C SER A 518 6.81 -31.71 -15.08
N CYS A 519 6.62 -30.53 -14.47
CA CYS A 519 5.58 -30.34 -13.47
C CYS A 519 4.22 -30.12 -14.11
N GLY A 520 3.19 -30.75 -13.54
CA GLY A 520 1.81 -30.66 -14.01
C GLY A 520 1.17 -29.28 -13.85
N THR A 521 -0.14 -29.26 -13.65
CA THR A 521 -0.96 -28.04 -13.64
C THR A 521 -0.50 -27.03 -12.59
N ARG A 522 -0.47 -25.75 -12.99
CA ARG A 522 -0.02 -24.61 -12.18
C ARG A 522 -0.92 -24.39 -10.94
N SER A 523 -0.31 -24.17 -9.77
CA SER A 523 -1.02 -23.72 -8.56
C SER A 523 -1.06 -22.20 -8.49
N ASP A 524 -2.20 -21.59 -8.83
CA ASP A 524 -2.39 -20.13 -8.79
C ASP A 524 -2.18 -19.53 -7.38
N VAL A 525 -2.46 -20.31 -6.33
CA VAL A 525 -2.25 -19.86 -4.94
C VAL A 525 -0.75 -19.77 -4.65
N GLU A 526 0.02 -20.76 -5.07
CA GLU A 526 1.46 -20.81 -4.84
C GLU A 526 2.20 -19.73 -5.63
N ILE A 527 1.85 -19.53 -6.91
CA ILE A 527 2.39 -18.42 -7.72
C ILE A 527 2.14 -17.06 -7.04
N ARG A 528 0.93 -16.85 -6.49
CA ARG A 528 0.60 -15.61 -5.76
C ARG A 528 1.42 -15.46 -4.47
N LYS A 529 1.65 -16.55 -3.74
CA LYS A 529 2.50 -16.56 -2.52
C LYS A 529 3.95 -16.21 -2.87
N ILE A 530 4.51 -16.86 -3.88
CA ILE A 530 5.87 -16.61 -4.37
C ILE A 530 5.97 -15.15 -4.83
N SER A 531 5.09 -14.70 -5.72
CA SER A 531 5.07 -13.33 -6.21
C SER A 531 4.96 -12.30 -5.09
N PHE A 532 4.15 -12.57 -4.07
CA PHE A 532 4.03 -11.69 -2.91
C PHE A 532 5.34 -11.56 -2.14
N LYS A 533 6.17 -12.60 -2.01
CA LYS A 533 7.47 -12.51 -1.33
C LYS A 533 8.33 -11.36 -1.88
N PHE A 534 8.30 -11.18 -3.21
CA PHE A 534 9.05 -10.14 -3.94
C PHE A 534 8.31 -8.79 -3.97
N SER A 535 7.01 -8.77 -3.69
CA SER A 535 6.17 -7.57 -3.62
C SER A 535 5.48 -7.45 -2.26
N ASN A 536 6.28 -7.48 -1.20
CA ASN A 536 5.81 -7.45 0.19
C ASN A 536 6.09 -6.08 0.85
N PRO A 537 5.34 -5.01 0.52
CA PRO A 537 5.65 -3.64 0.95
C PRO A 537 5.54 -3.42 2.46
N ASN A 538 4.92 -4.37 3.18
CA ASN A 538 4.65 -4.28 4.61
C ASN A 538 5.45 -5.32 5.43
N SER A 539 6.35 -6.07 4.78
CA SER A 539 7.22 -7.07 5.43
C SER A 539 6.45 -8.11 6.25
N PHE A 540 5.30 -8.60 5.76
CA PHE A 540 4.61 -9.75 6.35
C PHE A 540 5.48 -11.00 6.27
N ILE A 541 5.43 -11.92 7.23
CA ILE A 541 6.19 -13.16 7.20
C ILE A 541 5.22 -14.34 7.13
N MET A 542 5.15 -15.00 5.99
CA MET A 542 4.21 -16.09 5.75
C MET A 542 4.87 -17.21 4.97
N ASP A 543 4.16 -18.32 4.82
CA ASP A 543 4.57 -19.36 3.90
C ASP A 543 4.43 -18.87 2.45
N TYR A 544 5.57 -18.68 1.78
CA TYR A 544 5.65 -18.18 0.41
C TYR A 544 5.57 -19.28 -0.66
N GLY A 545 5.37 -20.54 -0.27
CA GLY A 545 5.41 -21.68 -1.18
C GLY A 545 6.82 -22.21 -1.41
N ASN A 546 6.92 -23.33 -2.14
CA ASN A 546 8.19 -23.97 -2.43
C ASN A 546 8.76 -23.46 -3.75
N PHE A 547 9.99 -22.96 -3.76
CA PHE A 547 10.68 -22.53 -4.99
C PHE A 547 12.18 -22.55 -4.81
N LEU A 548 12.89 -22.78 -5.92
CA LEU A 548 14.34 -22.75 -5.99
C LEU A 548 14.80 -21.40 -6.58
N ILE A 549 15.83 -20.78 -5.98
CA ILE A 549 16.51 -19.63 -6.59
C ILE A 549 17.81 -20.15 -7.20
N GLU A 550 17.93 -20.01 -8.52
CA GLU A 550 19.12 -20.41 -9.25
C GLU A 550 20.13 -19.27 -9.25
N ALA A 551 21.35 -19.55 -8.77
CA ALA A 551 22.45 -18.60 -8.81
C ALA A 551 22.84 -18.29 -10.26
N TYR A 552 23.13 -17.03 -10.56
CA TYR A 552 23.58 -16.68 -11.89
C TYR A 552 25.01 -17.18 -12.12
N ASN A 553 25.22 -17.91 -13.23
CA ASN A 553 26.56 -18.32 -13.64
C ASN A 553 27.13 -17.35 -14.69
N PRO A 554 27.96 -16.37 -14.30
CA PRO A 554 28.50 -15.38 -15.23
C PRO A 554 29.49 -15.98 -16.23
N LYS A 555 30.06 -17.17 -15.95
CA LYS A 555 31.07 -17.80 -16.83
C LYS A 555 30.45 -18.42 -18.06
N ASN A 556 29.18 -18.85 -17.98
CA ASN A 556 28.50 -19.48 -19.11
C ASN A 556 26.99 -19.19 -19.10
N PRO A 557 26.58 -17.91 -19.27
CA PRO A 557 25.19 -17.50 -19.10
C PRO A 557 24.27 -18.11 -20.17
N LYS A 558 24.80 -18.34 -21.38
CA LYS A 558 24.01 -18.89 -22.49
C LYS A 558 23.52 -20.31 -22.19
N VAL A 559 24.36 -21.17 -21.61
CA VAL A 559 23.96 -22.55 -21.27
C VAL A 559 22.82 -22.57 -20.26
N ALA A 560 22.87 -21.70 -19.25
CA ALA A 560 21.77 -21.57 -18.28
C ALA A 560 20.50 -21.01 -18.94
N ASP A 561 20.62 -19.98 -19.79
CA ASP A 561 19.48 -19.41 -20.51
C ASP A 561 18.81 -20.44 -21.44
N ASP A 562 19.60 -21.20 -22.20
CA ASP A 562 19.12 -22.25 -23.09
C ASP A 562 18.43 -23.38 -22.28
N TYR A 563 19.03 -23.80 -21.16
CA TYR A 563 18.44 -24.79 -20.25
C TYR A 563 17.06 -24.35 -19.73
N TYR A 564 16.91 -23.10 -19.31
CA TYR A 564 15.64 -22.57 -18.83
C TYR A 564 14.60 -22.44 -19.95
N ALA A 565 15.00 -22.05 -21.16
CA ALA A 565 14.10 -22.00 -22.31
C ALA A 565 13.58 -23.39 -22.71
N GLU A 566 14.45 -24.40 -22.67
CA GLU A 566 14.12 -25.79 -23.02
C GLU A 566 13.27 -26.49 -21.96
N ASN A 567 13.55 -26.29 -20.67
CA ASN A 567 12.98 -27.11 -19.59
C ASN A 567 11.87 -26.41 -18.80
N PHE A 568 11.71 -25.10 -18.94
CA PHE A 568 10.80 -24.32 -18.11
C PHE A 568 9.86 -23.42 -18.92
N ASN A 569 8.71 -23.11 -18.34
CA ASN A 569 7.78 -22.11 -18.84
C ASN A 569 7.90 -20.85 -18.00
N LEU A 570 8.18 -19.71 -18.64
CA LEU A 570 8.13 -18.41 -17.98
C LEU A 570 6.71 -18.13 -17.49
N ILE A 571 6.58 -17.76 -16.21
CA ILE A 571 5.32 -17.33 -15.60
C ILE A 571 5.24 -15.81 -15.61
N MET A 572 6.21 -15.15 -14.97
CA MET A 572 6.24 -13.69 -14.85
C MET A 572 7.61 -13.17 -14.40
N LYS A 573 7.87 -11.88 -14.61
CA LYS A 573 8.98 -11.15 -13.97
C LYS A 573 8.61 -10.82 -12.52
N LEU A 574 9.52 -11.10 -11.58
CA LEU A 574 9.37 -10.81 -10.15
C LEU A 574 10.13 -9.55 -9.72
N THR A 575 11.38 -9.41 -10.17
CA THR A 575 12.25 -8.27 -9.82
C THR A 575 13.30 -8.04 -10.89
N ASP A 576 13.69 -6.78 -11.10
CA ASP A 576 14.84 -6.40 -11.91
C ASP A 576 16.15 -6.43 -11.10
N ASP A 577 16.07 -6.32 -9.78
CA ASP A 577 17.20 -6.36 -8.84
C ASP A 577 17.47 -7.80 -8.38
N TRP A 578 17.77 -8.68 -9.35
CA TRP A 578 18.01 -10.10 -9.07
C TRP A 578 19.46 -10.39 -8.65
N GLU A 579 20.40 -9.48 -8.92
CA GLU A 579 21.80 -9.59 -8.49
C GLU A 579 21.96 -9.59 -6.96
N PHE A 580 20.93 -9.18 -6.22
CA PHE A 580 20.90 -9.30 -4.76
C PHE A 580 21.02 -10.75 -4.27
N TYR A 581 20.53 -11.73 -5.04
CA TYR A 581 20.59 -13.15 -4.66
C TYR A 581 21.97 -13.78 -4.85
N ASP A 582 22.87 -13.11 -5.57
CA ASP A 582 24.24 -13.58 -5.83
C ASP A 582 25.28 -12.93 -4.89
N LYS A 583 24.84 -12.08 -3.94
CA LYS A 583 25.68 -11.42 -2.91
C LYS A 583 25.39 -12.00 -1.54
#